data_AF-A0A839QYZ5-F1
#
_entry.id   AF-A0A839QYZ5-F1
#
_cell.length_a   1.000
_cell.length_b   1.000
_cell.length_c   1.000
_cell.angle_alpha   90.00
_cell.angle_beta   90.00
_cell.angle_gamma   90.00
#
_symmetry.space_group_name_H-M   'P 1'
#
loop_
_entity.id
_entity.type
_entity.pdbx_description
1 polymer ?
#
loop_
_entity_poly.entity_id
_entity_poly.type
_entity_poly.pdbx_seq_one_letter_code
_entity_poly.pdbx_strand_id
1 'polypeptide(L)'
;MTDPPADRADAAEEQRDTFNLEVPLNLQVVMDSRWATNRSLTSTSTRQQGLVTNLDLAEDSVRAVEPLGTDSSRDHAEALTLTARAMDDLTPILVAVIGVIALVGAVLAALGRTTAVLTFGLLAVAAGLTTSTVPWPLSPWPAATVLGYILVVATVGLVVVEVSVRRLLPRLASAQGRGRRVLTVRGLDAAAAGAVLAGVILLDSLTGSRLQLASLLGNQPLYGGRFYGMSNHLTAFVLAGWAMGLIALLHAAPQLSRLVRTLVVGVSGLVVLVVSAAPQFGADAGSSLIFGPVLLLAVMAACGVRLRPVHVLVAGAAGAVLLATVAALDASRGAGARTHLGDFAALLVEDPSAAASMVVSRTVRMLEPLWLYPVVAVPGMLIIVALTVLAVTSRRVSAWDAQAPLGRALRSIAVLGAWIGALTNDTGLALLAAAFAVGTLVQLALLPRVSGKGR
;
A
#
# COMPACT_ATOMS: atom_id res chain seq x y z
N MET A 1 15.81 36.95 -51.21
CA MET A 1 15.29 36.29 -49.99
C MET A 1 14.87 34.91 -50.45
N THR A 2 15.83 33.98 -50.42
CA THR A 2 15.77 32.65 -51.02
C THR A 2 15.67 31.64 -49.90
N ASP A 3 14.63 30.81 -49.93
CA ASP A 3 14.43 29.70 -49.00
C ASP A 3 15.64 28.75 -48.99
N PRO A 4 16.02 28.19 -47.82
CA PRO A 4 17.06 27.18 -47.77
C PRO A 4 16.57 25.84 -48.33
N PRO A 5 17.46 24.99 -48.87
CA PRO A 5 17.08 23.77 -49.57
C PRO A 5 16.60 22.66 -48.62
N ALA A 6 15.64 21.87 -49.10
CA ALA A 6 14.95 20.79 -48.39
C ALA A 6 15.84 19.58 -48.02
N ASP A 7 17.08 19.52 -48.51
CA ASP A 7 17.91 18.30 -48.47
C ASP A 7 18.66 18.08 -47.14
N ARG A 8 18.35 18.83 -46.07
CA ARG A 8 18.88 18.56 -44.71
C ARG A 8 17.87 17.89 -43.77
N ALA A 9 16.62 17.70 -44.19
CA ALA A 9 15.63 16.98 -43.40
C ALA A 9 15.79 15.45 -43.51
N ASP A 10 16.26 14.96 -44.65
CA ASP A 10 16.27 13.52 -44.95
C ASP A 10 17.49 12.78 -44.34
N ALA A 11 18.56 13.49 -44.02
CA ALA A 11 19.76 12.89 -43.41
C ALA A 11 19.63 12.63 -41.89
N ALA A 12 18.57 13.12 -41.24
CA ALA A 12 18.29 12.84 -39.83
C ALA A 12 17.35 11.62 -39.65
N GLU A 13 16.93 10.97 -40.74
CA GLU A 13 15.97 9.88 -40.72
C GLU A 13 16.62 8.47 -40.63
N GLU A 14 17.95 8.39 -40.63
CA GLU A 14 18.70 7.12 -40.71
C GLU A 14 19.28 6.62 -39.37
N GLN A 15 18.69 7.00 -38.24
CA GLN A 15 18.93 6.30 -36.97
C GLN A 15 17.63 6.10 -36.18
N ARG A 16 16.62 5.55 -36.87
CA ARG A 16 15.46 4.94 -36.22
C ARG A 16 15.86 3.54 -35.73
N ASP A 17 16.41 3.46 -34.52
CA ASP A 17 16.30 2.22 -33.73
C ASP A 17 14.81 2.00 -33.43
N THR A 18 14.15 1.37 -34.39
CA THR A 18 12.77 0.96 -34.28
C THR A 18 12.78 -0.25 -33.35
N PHE A 19 12.59 0.00 -32.05
CA PHE A 19 12.30 -1.04 -31.08
C PHE A 19 10.98 -1.70 -31.48
N ASN A 20 11.03 -2.71 -32.34
CA ASN A 20 9.93 -3.62 -32.57
C ASN A 20 9.68 -4.38 -31.25
N LEU A 21 8.64 -3.96 -30.54
CA LEU A 21 8.18 -4.59 -29.30
C LEU A 21 7.05 -5.55 -29.67
N GLU A 22 7.27 -6.86 -29.48
CA GLU A 22 6.28 -7.91 -29.80
C GLU A 22 5.09 -7.97 -28.83
N VAL A 23 5.05 -7.12 -27.80
CA VAL A 23 3.97 -7.07 -26.80
C VAL A 23 3.58 -5.61 -26.56
N PRO A 24 2.28 -5.26 -26.49
CA PRO A 24 1.84 -3.89 -26.21
C PRO A 24 2.22 -3.53 -24.77
N LEU A 25 3.37 -2.91 -24.58
CA LEU A 25 3.74 -2.28 -23.31
C LEU A 25 2.91 -1.00 -23.16
N ASN A 26 2.03 -0.96 -22.15
CA ASN A 26 1.12 0.17 -21.86
C ASN A 26 1.84 1.46 -21.44
N LEU A 27 3.16 1.40 -21.21
CA LEU A 27 3.97 2.56 -20.85
C LEU A 27 4.83 3.00 -22.05
N GLN A 28 4.36 3.95 -22.84
CA GLN A 28 5.22 4.73 -23.72
C GLN A 28 5.49 6.07 -23.04
N VAL A 29 6.69 6.24 -22.50
CA VAL A 29 7.13 7.54 -22.01
C VAL A 29 7.38 8.45 -23.21
N VAL A 30 6.38 9.24 -23.60
CA VAL A 30 6.53 10.20 -24.69
C VAL A 30 7.20 11.47 -24.15
N MET A 31 8.50 11.57 -24.42
CA MET A 31 9.30 12.77 -24.21
C MET A 31 9.80 13.31 -25.54
N ASP A 32 8.91 13.77 -26.41
CA ASP A 32 9.34 14.79 -27.37
C ASP A 32 8.13 15.53 -27.92
N SER A 33 7.84 16.72 -27.40
CA SER A 33 7.15 17.68 -28.24
C SER A 33 8.18 18.21 -29.23
N ARG A 34 8.17 17.70 -30.47
CA ARG A 34 8.98 18.17 -31.62
C ARG A 34 8.95 19.70 -31.84
N TRP A 35 8.08 20.40 -31.13
CA TRP A 35 7.84 21.84 -31.24
C TRP A 35 8.55 22.69 -30.17
N ALA A 36 9.24 22.10 -29.19
CA ALA A 36 10.10 22.86 -28.29
C ALA A 36 11.13 21.98 -27.57
N THR A 37 12.39 22.12 -27.96
CA THR A 37 13.54 21.69 -27.15
C THR A 37 13.37 22.29 -25.75
N ASN A 38 13.45 21.45 -24.72
CA ASN A 38 13.28 21.81 -23.31
C ASN A 38 11.84 21.92 -22.78
N ARG A 39 10.89 21.06 -23.17
CA ARG A 39 9.60 20.91 -22.47
C ARG A 39 9.20 19.46 -22.20
N SER A 40 8.58 19.20 -21.04
CA SER A 40 8.05 17.88 -20.67
C SER A 40 6.52 17.92 -20.60
N LEU A 41 5.88 16.82 -20.95
CA LEU A 41 4.43 16.65 -20.80
C LEU A 41 4.10 16.17 -19.39
N THR A 42 2.96 16.63 -18.86
CA THR A 42 2.36 16.12 -17.63
C THR A 42 0.95 15.63 -17.91
N SER A 43 0.61 14.46 -17.39
CA SER A 43 -0.75 13.95 -17.40
C SER A 43 -1.44 14.21 -16.07
N THR A 44 -2.74 14.48 -16.11
CA THR A 44 -3.58 14.60 -14.92
C THR A 44 -3.77 13.26 -14.17
N SER A 45 -3.60 12.13 -14.88
CA SER A 45 -3.67 10.77 -14.33
C SER A 45 -2.35 10.35 -13.65
N THR A 46 -1.21 10.81 -14.16
CA THR A 46 0.11 10.45 -13.63
C THR A 46 0.56 11.43 -12.56
N ARG A 47 0.31 12.74 -12.76
CA ARG A 47 0.85 13.85 -11.97
C ARG A 47 2.38 13.79 -11.77
N GLN A 48 3.08 13.11 -12.68
CA GLN A 48 4.53 13.04 -12.69
C GLN A 48 5.05 13.74 -13.95
N GLN A 49 6.05 14.60 -13.80
CA GLN A 49 6.70 15.26 -14.92
C GLN A 49 7.37 14.24 -15.83
N GLY A 50 7.06 14.31 -17.13
CA GLY A 50 7.68 13.44 -18.11
C GLY A 50 7.13 12.02 -18.17
N LEU A 51 6.10 11.69 -17.39
CA LEU A 51 5.42 10.40 -17.45
C LEU A 51 4.01 10.61 -17.98
N VAL A 52 3.79 10.20 -19.23
CA VAL A 52 2.49 10.19 -19.90
C VAL A 52 2.29 8.79 -20.47
N THR A 53 1.10 8.23 -20.31
CA THR A 53 0.77 6.90 -20.86
C THR A 53 -0.03 7.03 -22.17
N ASN A 54 -0.10 5.93 -22.92
CA ASN A 54 -0.97 5.87 -24.11
C ASN A 54 -2.45 6.08 -23.77
N LEU A 55 -2.87 5.70 -22.56
CA LEU A 55 -4.23 5.97 -22.08
C LEU A 55 -4.48 7.48 -21.97
N ASP A 56 -3.49 8.23 -21.49
CA ASP A 56 -3.61 9.67 -21.27
C ASP A 56 -3.74 10.46 -22.58
N LEU A 57 -3.05 9.98 -23.62
CA LEU A 57 -3.12 10.51 -24.98
C LEU A 57 -4.48 10.23 -25.63
N ALA A 58 -5.13 9.12 -25.27
CA ALA A 58 -6.46 8.78 -25.77
C ALA A 58 -7.58 9.56 -25.05
N GLU A 59 -7.39 9.91 -23.78
CA GLU A 59 -8.41 10.58 -22.93
C GLU A 59 -8.35 12.13 -22.96
N ASP A 60 -7.57 12.75 -23.85
CA ASP A 60 -7.41 14.22 -23.96
C ASP A 60 -7.02 14.88 -22.61
N SER A 61 -6.36 14.09 -21.74
CA SER A 61 -6.11 14.41 -20.33
C SER A 61 -4.77 15.10 -20.07
N VAL A 62 -4.01 15.35 -21.15
CA VAL A 62 -2.68 15.96 -21.15
C VAL A 62 -2.82 17.48 -20.98
N ARG A 63 -2.28 18.01 -19.89
CA ARG A 63 -2.29 19.45 -19.62
C ARG A 63 -0.87 19.99 -19.60
N ALA A 64 -0.75 21.23 -20.08
CA ALA A 64 0.36 22.17 -19.91
C ALA A 64 1.78 21.60 -20.10
N VAL A 65 2.39 22.14 -21.14
CA VAL A 65 3.80 22.04 -21.49
C VAL A 65 4.61 22.86 -20.47
N GLU A 66 5.18 22.23 -19.44
CA GLU A 66 6.08 22.91 -18.51
C GLU A 66 7.49 23.00 -19.12
N PRO A 67 8.21 24.13 -18.94
CA PRO A 67 9.62 24.21 -19.32
C PRO A 67 10.40 23.13 -18.56
N LEU A 68 11.23 22.35 -19.27
CA LEU A 68 12.16 21.41 -18.68
C LEU A 68 13.04 22.16 -17.69
N GLY A 69 12.83 21.88 -16.41
CA GLY A 69 13.83 22.14 -15.38
C GLY A 69 14.95 21.13 -15.54
N THR A 70 15.97 21.49 -16.33
CA THR A 70 17.26 20.79 -16.52
C THR A 70 17.16 19.30 -16.97
N ASP A 71 18.31 18.70 -17.31
CA ASP A 71 18.45 17.30 -17.78
C ASP A 71 17.76 16.24 -16.87
N SER A 72 17.45 16.61 -15.62
CA SER A 72 16.88 15.75 -14.58
C SER A 72 15.54 15.08 -14.91
N SER A 73 14.67 15.72 -15.70
CA SER A 73 13.37 15.13 -16.03
C SER A 73 13.50 13.98 -17.02
N ARG A 74 14.39 14.13 -18.02
CA ARG A 74 14.65 13.10 -19.03
C ARG A 74 15.27 11.86 -18.40
N ASP A 75 16.27 12.07 -17.54
CA ASP A 75 16.89 10.99 -16.77
C ASP A 75 15.87 10.26 -15.88
N HIS A 76 14.90 10.98 -15.31
CA HIS A 76 13.85 10.39 -14.48
C HIS A 76 12.91 9.47 -15.29
N ALA A 77 12.46 9.90 -16.46
CA ALA A 77 11.63 9.10 -17.34
C ALA A 77 12.34 7.87 -17.91
N GLU A 78 13.60 8.04 -18.30
CA GLU A 78 14.44 6.94 -18.76
C GLU A 78 14.64 5.91 -17.64
N ALA A 79 14.96 6.38 -16.42
CA ALA A 79 15.04 5.52 -15.25
C ALA A 79 13.73 4.79 -14.97
N LEU A 80 12.57 5.45 -15.07
CA LEU A 80 11.25 4.80 -14.90
C LEU A 80 11.00 3.72 -15.96
N THR A 81 11.35 3.99 -17.21
CA THR A 81 11.19 3.03 -18.32
C THR A 81 12.08 1.81 -18.11
N LEU A 82 13.35 2.02 -17.75
CA LEU A 82 14.30 0.95 -17.45
C LEU A 82 13.86 0.16 -16.21
N THR A 83 13.33 0.85 -15.19
CA THR A 83 12.77 0.20 -14.01
C THR A 83 11.59 -0.67 -14.39
N ALA A 84 10.64 -0.16 -15.18
CA ALA A 84 9.47 -0.90 -15.62
C ALA A 84 9.85 -2.15 -16.45
N ARG A 85 10.86 -2.04 -17.33
CA ARG A 85 11.40 -3.20 -18.08
C ARG A 85 12.10 -4.21 -17.18
N ALA A 86 12.95 -3.75 -16.26
CA ALA A 86 13.60 -4.62 -15.29
C ALA A 86 12.58 -5.28 -14.33
N MET A 87 11.40 -4.67 -14.17
CA MET A 87 10.29 -5.26 -13.42
C MET A 87 9.58 -6.38 -14.18
N ASP A 88 9.63 -6.48 -15.51
CA ASP A 88 9.02 -7.63 -16.21
C ASP A 88 9.74 -8.95 -15.87
N ASP A 89 11.04 -8.88 -15.55
CA ASP A 89 11.84 -9.97 -14.99
C ASP A 89 11.83 -10.00 -13.44
N LEU A 90 10.70 -9.61 -12.82
CA LEU A 90 10.54 -9.50 -11.36
C LEU A 90 10.73 -10.81 -10.60
N THR A 91 10.36 -11.93 -11.24
CA THR A 91 10.25 -13.23 -10.58
C THR A 91 11.55 -13.64 -9.88
N PRO A 92 12.74 -13.65 -10.52
CA PRO A 92 14.00 -13.98 -9.85
C PRO A 92 14.35 -13.00 -8.72
N ILE A 93 14.09 -11.70 -8.88
CA ILE A 93 14.41 -10.68 -7.87
C ILE A 93 13.52 -10.87 -6.64
N LEU A 94 12.21 -11.03 -6.82
CA LEU A 94 11.27 -11.28 -5.72
C LEU A 94 11.56 -12.61 -5.02
N VAL A 95 11.84 -13.68 -5.77
CA VAL A 95 12.18 -14.98 -5.20
C VAL A 95 13.47 -14.90 -4.38
N ALA A 96 14.50 -14.20 -4.86
CA ALA A 96 15.74 -13.99 -4.12
C ALA A 96 15.51 -13.15 -2.84
N VAL A 97 14.76 -12.06 -2.94
CA VAL A 97 14.42 -11.20 -1.80
C VAL A 97 13.61 -11.96 -0.75
N ILE A 98 12.56 -12.67 -1.16
CA ILE A 98 11.73 -13.49 -0.27
C ILE A 98 12.58 -14.61 0.35
N GLY A 99 13.39 -15.30 -0.45
CA GLY A 99 14.26 -16.39 0.02
C GLY A 99 15.28 -15.93 1.06
N VAL A 100 15.88 -14.76 0.87
CA VAL A 100 16.85 -14.20 1.83
C VAL A 100 16.15 -13.64 3.07
N ILE A 101 14.99 -12.98 2.94
CA ILE A 101 14.18 -12.58 4.10
C ILE A 101 13.76 -13.80 4.92
N ALA A 102 13.37 -14.90 4.26
CA ALA A 102 13.05 -16.17 4.91
C ALA A 102 14.27 -16.78 5.60
N LEU A 103 15.44 -16.76 4.96
CA LEU A 103 16.71 -17.24 5.55
C LEU A 103 17.12 -16.42 6.77
N VAL A 104 17.14 -15.09 6.66
CA VAL A 104 17.42 -14.18 7.79
C VAL A 104 16.41 -14.42 8.91
N GLY A 105 15.14 -14.63 8.55
CA GLY A 105 14.09 -15.00 9.48
C GLY A 105 14.36 -16.33 10.19
N ALA A 106 14.81 -17.36 9.47
CA ALA A 106 15.17 -18.65 10.02
C ALA A 106 16.39 -18.56 10.96
N VAL A 107 17.43 -17.81 10.59
CA VAL A 107 18.61 -17.57 11.43
C VAL A 107 18.22 -16.83 12.72
N LEU A 108 17.49 -15.73 12.60
CA LEU A 108 17.01 -14.97 13.76
C LEU A 108 16.06 -15.82 14.64
N ALA A 109 15.23 -16.69 14.04
CA ALA A 109 14.40 -17.63 14.79
C ALA A 109 15.23 -18.68 15.54
N ALA A 110 16.25 -19.26 14.89
CA ALA A 110 17.18 -20.21 15.49
C ALA A 110 17.98 -19.59 16.66
N LEU A 111 18.33 -18.31 16.54
CA LEU A 111 18.95 -17.52 17.62
C LEU A 111 17.96 -17.12 18.73
N GLY A 112 16.71 -17.57 18.68
CA GLY A 112 15.70 -17.20 19.65
C GLY A 112 15.31 -15.72 19.60
N ARG A 113 15.52 -15.03 18.46
CA ARG A 113 15.12 -13.64 18.20
C ARG A 113 13.87 -13.55 17.30
N THR A 114 12.88 -14.41 17.51
CA THR A 114 11.65 -14.46 16.68
C THR A 114 10.90 -13.14 16.53
N THR A 115 11.04 -12.18 17.45
CA THR A 115 10.42 -10.85 17.31
C THR A 115 11.22 -9.92 16.44
N ALA A 116 12.55 -10.01 16.47
CA ALA A 116 13.40 -9.29 15.53
C ALA A 116 13.15 -9.74 14.08
N VAL A 117 12.85 -11.03 13.85
CA VAL A 117 12.41 -11.55 12.53
C VAL A 117 11.23 -10.75 11.99
N LEU A 118 10.22 -10.54 12.83
CA LEU A 118 8.93 -10.00 12.43
C LEU A 118 9.02 -8.48 12.26
N THR A 119 9.69 -7.80 13.19
CA THR A 119 10.03 -6.38 13.06
C THR A 119 10.88 -6.13 11.81
N PHE A 120 11.88 -6.97 11.56
CA PHE A 120 12.71 -6.90 10.35
C PHE A 120 11.88 -7.11 9.07
N GLY A 121 10.99 -8.11 9.05
CA GLY A 121 10.13 -8.37 7.89
C GLY A 121 9.24 -7.17 7.54
N LEU A 122 8.64 -6.51 8.53
CA LEU A 122 7.84 -5.29 8.32
C LEU A 122 8.68 -4.13 7.79
N LEU A 123 9.88 -3.95 8.33
CA LEU A 123 10.82 -2.93 7.88
C LEU A 123 11.40 -3.24 6.49
N ALA A 124 11.53 -4.52 6.13
CA ALA A 124 11.94 -4.95 4.81
C ALA A 124 10.85 -4.66 3.77
N VAL A 125 9.56 -4.80 4.13
CA VAL A 125 8.46 -4.31 3.29
C VAL A 125 8.55 -2.80 3.11
N ALA A 126 8.74 -2.04 4.20
CA ALA A 126 8.90 -0.59 4.12
C ALA A 126 10.10 -0.17 3.26
N ALA A 127 11.23 -0.87 3.38
CA ALA A 127 12.41 -0.65 2.53
C ALA A 127 12.15 -1.03 1.06
N GLY A 128 11.36 -2.07 0.80
CA GLY A 128 10.94 -2.44 -0.54
C GLY A 128 10.12 -1.35 -1.25
N LEU A 129 9.43 -0.49 -0.49
CA LEU A 129 8.69 0.67 -1.00
C LEU A 129 9.57 1.89 -1.27
N THR A 130 10.84 1.84 -0.89
CA THR A 130 11.79 2.94 -1.10
C THR A 130 12.93 2.56 -2.04
N THR A 131 12.86 1.40 -2.70
CA THR A 131 13.92 0.96 -3.63
C THR A 131 14.09 1.90 -4.83
N SER A 132 13.07 2.70 -5.16
CA SER A 132 13.12 3.77 -6.16
C SER A 132 14.15 4.87 -5.83
N THR A 133 14.60 4.98 -4.58
CA THR A 133 15.66 5.93 -4.19
C THR A 133 17.05 5.51 -4.64
N VAL A 134 17.21 4.29 -5.18
CA VAL A 134 18.49 3.77 -5.66
C VAL A 134 18.33 3.43 -7.14
N PRO A 135 19.30 3.77 -8.02
CA PRO A 135 19.26 3.44 -9.44
C PRO A 135 19.60 1.95 -9.68
N TRP A 136 18.87 1.05 -9.03
CA TRP A 136 19.10 -0.39 -9.12
C TRP A 136 18.96 -0.99 -10.53
N PRO A 137 18.13 -0.48 -11.46
CA PRO A 137 18.08 -1.02 -12.83
C PRO A 137 19.34 -0.73 -13.64
N LEU A 138 20.09 0.31 -13.26
CA LEU A 138 21.37 0.67 -13.88
C LEU A 138 22.55 -0.10 -13.29
N SER A 139 22.32 -0.86 -12.21
CA SER A 139 23.36 -1.67 -11.58
C SER A 139 23.75 -2.84 -12.48
N PRO A 140 25.04 -3.20 -12.56
CA PRO A 140 25.47 -4.47 -13.16
C PRO A 140 24.85 -5.70 -12.46
N TRP A 141 24.38 -5.54 -11.22
CA TRP A 141 23.77 -6.60 -10.40
C TRP A 141 22.45 -6.13 -9.77
N PRO A 142 21.37 -5.93 -10.55
CA PRO A 142 20.13 -5.31 -10.08
C PRO A 142 19.53 -6.00 -8.84
N ALA A 143 19.45 -7.34 -8.87
CA ALA A 143 18.92 -8.14 -7.78
C ALA A 143 19.73 -7.97 -6.48
N ALA A 144 21.06 -7.96 -6.58
CA ALA A 144 21.96 -7.82 -5.43
C ALA A 144 21.90 -6.40 -4.84
N THR A 145 21.75 -5.38 -5.69
CA THR A 145 21.59 -3.99 -5.25
C THR A 145 20.28 -3.80 -4.49
N VAL A 146 19.17 -4.30 -5.02
CA VAL A 146 17.85 -4.25 -4.34
C VAL A 146 17.90 -5.00 -3.03
N LEU A 147 18.42 -6.22 -3.03
CA LEU A 147 18.52 -7.03 -1.82
C LEU A 147 19.42 -6.36 -0.76
N GLY A 148 20.60 -5.91 -1.16
CA GLY A 148 21.54 -5.22 -0.28
C GLY A 148 20.93 -3.96 0.34
N TYR A 149 20.22 -3.16 -0.46
CA TYR A 149 19.48 -1.99 0.03
C TYR A 149 18.42 -2.37 1.06
N ILE A 150 17.54 -3.34 0.76
CA ILE A 150 16.48 -3.79 1.68
C ILE A 150 17.08 -4.29 2.99
N LEU A 151 18.13 -5.12 2.92
CA LEU A 151 18.79 -5.66 4.12
C LEU A 151 19.39 -4.55 4.98
N VAL A 152 20.08 -3.58 4.38
CA VAL A 152 20.71 -2.46 5.12
C VAL A 152 19.63 -1.58 5.76
N VAL A 153 18.65 -1.12 4.98
CA VAL A 153 17.60 -0.22 5.48
C VAL A 153 16.75 -0.89 6.55
N ALA A 154 16.38 -2.16 6.36
CA ALA A 154 15.61 -2.90 7.36
C ALA A 154 16.43 -3.17 8.64
N THR A 155 17.74 -3.44 8.52
CA THR A 155 18.62 -3.64 9.68
C THR A 155 18.80 -2.34 10.48
N VAL A 156 19.07 -1.23 9.79
CA VAL A 156 19.17 0.10 10.42
C VAL A 156 17.84 0.45 11.09
N GLY A 157 16.72 0.27 10.39
CA GLY A 157 15.38 0.48 10.94
C GLY A 157 15.14 -0.37 12.18
N LEU A 158 15.56 -1.63 12.19
CA LEU A 158 15.40 -2.54 13.32
C LEU A 158 16.17 -2.02 14.55
N VAL A 159 17.41 -1.58 14.36
CA VAL A 159 18.23 -0.99 15.42
C VAL A 159 17.57 0.28 15.96
N VAL A 160 17.11 1.18 15.07
CA VAL A 160 16.43 2.42 15.46
C VAL A 160 15.16 2.14 16.25
N VAL A 161 14.34 1.19 15.79
CA VAL A 161 13.10 0.77 16.47
C VAL A 161 13.42 0.19 17.84
N GLU A 162 14.32 -0.80 17.93
CA GLU A 162 14.67 -1.42 19.21
C GLU A 162 15.22 -0.40 20.21
N VAL A 163 16.11 0.50 19.77
CA VAL A 163 16.67 1.56 20.62
C VAL A 163 15.58 2.55 21.07
N SER A 164 14.71 2.97 20.16
CA SER A 164 13.63 3.91 20.46
C SER A 164 12.63 3.30 21.44
N VAL A 165 12.16 2.08 21.19
CA VAL A 165 11.24 1.36 22.08
C VAL A 165 11.86 1.19 23.46
N ARG A 166 13.13 0.78 23.56
CA ARG A 166 13.82 0.63 24.85
C ARG A 166 13.97 1.95 25.61
N ARG A 167 14.13 3.09 24.91
CA ARG A 167 14.18 4.43 25.53
C ARG A 167 12.81 4.94 25.99
N LEU A 168 11.75 4.62 25.26
CA LEU A 168 10.38 5.00 25.62
C LEU A 168 9.76 4.10 26.70
N LEU A 169 10.17 2.82 26.75
CA LEU A 169 9.58 1.83 27.65
C LEU A 169 9.59 2.23 29.14
N PRO A 170 10.67 2.78 29.74
CA PRO A 170 10.67 3.19 31.15
C PRO A 170 9.60 4.26 31.46
N ARG A 171 9.29 5.12 30.48
CA ARG A 171 8.25 6.16 30.61
C ARG A 171 6.83 5.57 30.61
N LEU A 172 6.65 4.42 29.96
CA LEU A 172 5.37 3.73 29.82
C LEU A 172 5.15 2.61 30.86
N ALA A 173 6.22 2.02 31.38
CA ALA A 173 6.21 0.75 32.09
C ALA A 173 6.47 0.84 33.61
N SER A 174 6.31 2.01 34.23
CA SER A 174 6.66 2.25 35.66
C SER A 174 5.97 1.34 36.68
N ALA A 175 4.97 0.54 36.29
CA ALA A 175 4.22 -0.35 37.19
C ALA A 175 4.07 -1.81 36.71
N GLN A 176 4.86 -2.28 35.72
CA GLN A 176 4.64 -3.61 35.12
C GLN A 176 5.59 -4.71 35.64
N GLY A 177 5.04 -5.88 35.97
CA GLY A 177 5.82 -7.08 36.31
C GLY A 177 6.71 -7.57 35.15
N ARG A 178 7.82 -8.26 35.48
CA ARG A 178 8.89 -8.66 34.53
C ARG A 178 8.38 -9.42 33.30
N GLY A 179 7.42 -10.33 33.47
CA GLY A 179 6.83 -11.11 32.36
C GLY A 179 5.98 -10.25 31.41
N ARG A 180 5.17 -9.33 31.94
CA ARG A 180 4.38 -8.39 31.14
C ARG A 180 5.28 -7.45 30.36
N ARG A 181 6.33 -6.92 31.01
CA ARG A 181 7.32 -6.01 30.39
C ARG A 181 7.95 -6.59 29.12
N VAL A 182 8.31 -7.88 29.12
CA VAL A 182 8.91 -8.54 27.93
C VAL A 182 7.93 -8.64 26.77
N LEU A 183 6.67 -8.98 27.04
CA LEU A 183 5.62 -8.99 26.01
C LEU A 183 5.33 -7.58 25.48
N THR A 184 5.38 -6.57 26.36
CA THR A 184 5.21 -5.17 26.01
C THR A 184 6.32 -4.68 25.06
N VAL A 185 7.59 -4.98 25.32
CA VAL A 185 8.71 -4.60 24.43
C VAL A 185 8.54 -5.20 23.05
N ARG A 186 8.29 -6.51 23.01
CA ARG A 186 8.14 -7.28 21.77
C ARG A 186 7.00 -6.79 20.91
N GLY A 187 5.87 -6.50 21.54
CA GLY A 187 4.72 -5.93 20.84
C GLY A 187 4.97 -4.51 20.35
N LEU A 188 5.65 -3.68 21.14
CA LEU A 188 6.02 -2.32 20.76
C LEU A 188 7.00 -2.29 19.57
N ASP A 189 7.97 -3.20 19.48
CA ASP A 189 8.90 -3.26 18.35
C ASP A 189 8.17 -3.54 17.03
N ALA A 190 7.34 -4.59 17.01
CA ALA A 190 6.57 -4.96 15.81
C ALA A 190 5.56 -3.87 15.42
N ALA A 191 4.96 -3.20 16.41
CA ALA A 191 4.03 -2.11 16.19
C ALA A 191 4.69 -0.83 15.71
N ALA A 192 5.87 -0.50 16.24
CA ALA A 192 6.67 0.61 15.74
C ALA A 192 7.04 0.37 14.28
N ALA A 193 7.45 -0.86 13.91
CA ALA A 193 7.69 -1.21 12.51
C ALA A 193 6.42 -1.11 11.64
N GLY A 194 5.26 -1.57 12.13
CA GLY A 194 3.98 -1.40 11.42
C GLY A 194 3.58 0.07 11.25
N ALA A 195 3.83 0.90 12.26
CA ALA A 195 3.60 2.34 12.18
C ALA A 195 4.58 3.03 11.23
N VAL A 196 5.85 2.59 11.18
CA VAL A 196 6.83 3.05 10.18
C VAL A 196 6.36 2.68 8.77
N LEU A 197 5.93 1.44 8.55
CA LEU A 197 5.40 0.99 7.26
C LEU A 197 4.21 1.85 6.80
N ALA A 198 3.20 2.01 7.65
CA ALA A 198 2.04 2.85 7.34
C ALA A 198 2.45 4.32 7.15
N GLY A 199 3.33 4.83 8.01
CA GLY A 199 3.84 6.20 7.94
C GLY A 199 4.58 6.51 6.65
N VAL A 200 5.45 5.61 6.18
CA VAL A 200 6.17 5.75 4.90
C VAL A 200 5.17 5.87 3.74
N ILE A 201 4.16 4.98 3.68
CA ILE A 201 3.15 5.01 2.61
C ILE A 201 2.32 6.29 2.66
N LEU A 202 1.86 6.69 3.84
CA LEU A 202 1.01 7.88 4.02
C LEU A 202 1.79 9.15 3.71
N LEU A 203 3.03 9.28 4.21
CA LEU A 203 3.88 10.44 3.93
C LEU A 203 4.24 10.52 2.45
N ASP A 204 4.57 9.39 1.83
CA ASP A 204 4.86 9.37 0.39
C ASP A 204 3.63 9.82 -0.42
N SER A 205 2.44 9.32 -0.08
CA SER A 205 1.18 9.70 -0.74
C SER A 205 0.84 11.19 -0.55
N LEU A 206 1.15 11.76 0.63
CA LEU A 206 1.04 13.19 0.89
C LEU A 206 1.99 14.03 0.02
N THR A 207 3.16 13.49 -0.34
CA THR A 207 4.18 14.16 -1.15
C THR A 207 4.13 13.83 -2.64
N GLY A 208 3.07 13.15 -3.10
CA GLY A 208 2.88 12.84 -4.52
C GLY A 208 3.43 11.49 -4.98
N SER A 209 3.60 10.54 -4.05
CA SER A 209 3.85 9.11 -4.34
C SER A 209 5.17 8.78 -5.06
N ARG A 210 6.20 9.58 -4.82
CA ARG A 210 7.49 9.45 -5.51
C ARG A 210 8.28 8.22 -5.09
N LEU A 211 8.17 7.79 -3.83
CA LEU A 211 8.86 6.60 -3.32
C LEU A 211 8.16 5.34 -3.83
N GLN A 212 6.84 5.26 -3.73
CA GLN A 212 6.11 4.06 -4.15
C GLN A 212 6.13 3.86 -5.66
N LEU A 213 6.22 4.93 -6.47
CA LEU A 213 6.35 4.82 -7.92
C LEU A 213 7.63 4.05 -8.31
N ALA A 214 7.48 2.98 -9.09
CA ALA A 214 8.59 2.15 -9.58
C ALA A 214 9.50 1.56 -8.49
N SER A 215 8.97 1.41 -7.28
CA SER A 215 9.62 0.62 -6.23
C SER A 215 9.21 -0.86 -6.32
N LEU A 216 10.02 -1.75 -5.75
CA LEU A 216 9.83 -3.20 -5.86
C LEU A 216 8.45 -3.66 -5.37
N LEU A 217 7.98 -3.04 -4.28
CA LEU A 217 6.71 -3.38 -3.63
C LEU A 217 5.64 -2.29 -3.79
N GLY A 218 5.94 -1.21 -4.52
CA GLY A 218 5.03 -0.07 -4.66
C GLY A 218 4.19 -0.12 -5.93
N ASN A 219 3.86 1.05 -6.48
CA ASN A 219 3.04 1.18 -7.66
C ASN A 219 3.88 0.94 -8.91
N GLN A 220 3.40 0.03 -9.76
CA GLN A 220 4.09 -0.32 -11.00
C GLN A 220 3.57 0.50 -12.18
N PRO A 221 4.46 1.24 -12.87
CA PRO A 221 4.05 2.06 -13.99
C PRO A 221 3.50 1.27 -15.18
N LEU A 222 3.81 -0.02 -15.27
CA LEU A 222 3.49 -0.86 -16.41
C LEU A 222 2.08 -1.46 -16.35
N TYR A 223 1.60 -1.75 -15.14
CA TYR A 223 0.34 -2.47 -14.89
C TYR A 223 -0.75 -1.60 -14.25
N GLY A 224 -0.38 -0.42 -13.74
CA GLY A 224 -1.30 0.48 -13.04
C GLY A 224 -1.84 1.60 -13.93
N GLY A 225 -3.14 1.87 -13.86
CA GLY A 225 -3.76 3.06 -14.47
C GLY A 225 -3.60 4.35 -13.64
N ARG A 226 -2.85 4.30 -12.52
CA ARG A 226 -2.66 5.44 -11.62
C ARG A 226 -1.27 5.44 -10.99
N PHE A 227 -0.59 6.58 -11.06
CA PHE A 227 0.83 6.72 -10.67
C PHE A 227 1.02 7.54 -9.40
N TYR A 228 -0.07 7.91 -8.72
CA TYR A 228 -0.05 8.61 -7.44
C TYR A 228 -1.20 8.15 -6.52
N GLY A 229 -1.05 8.40 -5.22
CA GLY A 229 -1.90 7.87 -4.16
C GLY A 229 -1.68 6.40 -3.85
N MET A 230 -2.46 5.87 -2.92
CA MET A 230 -2.33 4.48 -2.46
C MET A 230 -3.00 3.51 -3.43
N SER A 231 -2.27 2.49 -3.84
CA SER A 231 -2.84 1.31 -4.49
C SER A 231 -3.40 0.33 -3.48
N ASN A 232 -4.22 -0.60 -3.95
CA ASN A 232 -4.97 -1.53 -3.11
C ASN A 232 -4.10 -2.35 -2.15
N HIS A 233 -2.91 -2.81 -2.57
CA HIS A 233 -2.01 -3.56 -1.69
C HIS A 233 -1.34 -2.66 -0.65
N LEU A 234 -1.04 -1.40 -0.98
CA LEU A 234 -0.52 -0.41 -0.05
C LEU A 234 -1.58 -0.01 0.99
N THR A 235 -2.84 0.11 0.57
CA THR A 235 -3.99 0.28 1.46
C THR A 235 -4.10 -0.86 2.47
N ALA A 236 -3.90 -2.10 2.03
CA ALA A 236 -3.84 -3.26 2.92
C ALA A 236 -2.66 -3.19 3.92
N PHE A 237 -1.47 -2.75 3.48
CA PHE A 237 -0.32 -2.55 4.37
C PHE A 237 -0.58 -1.46 5.42
N VAL A 238 -1.18 -0.33 5.01
CA VAL A 238 -1.57 0.75 5.92
C VAL A 238 -2.62 0.27 6.92
N LEU A 239 -3.65 -0.44 6.48
CA LEU A 239 -4.71 -0.96 7.35
C LEU A 239 -4.13 -1.88 8.44
N ALA A 240 -3.29 -2.85 8.03
CA ALA A 240 -2.66 -3.78 8.95
C ALA A 240 -1.66 -3.09 9.88
N GLY A 241 -0.79 -2.22 9.34
CA GLY A 241 0.20 -1.47 10.10
C GLY A 241 -0.42 -0.52 11.13
N TRP A 242 -1.45 0.23 10.73
CA TRP A 242 -2.19 1.15 11.61
C TRP A 242 -2.93 0.40 12.73
N ALA A 243 -3.72 -0.61 12.39
CA ALA A 243 -4.51 -1.33 13.39
C ALA A 243 -3.62 -2.04 14.41
N MET A 244 -2.57 -2.71 13.94
CA MET A 244 -1.66 -3.42 14.84
C MET A 244 -0.79 -2.45 15.66
N GLY A 245 -0.37 -1.34 15.05
CA GLY A 245 0.32 -0.24 15.73
C GLY A 245 -0.48 0.28 16.92
N LEU A 246 -1.78 0.54 16.71
CA LEU A 246 -2.70 0.96 17.76
C LEU A 246 -2.86 -0.09 18.85
N ILE A 247 -3.06 -1.36 18.52
CA ILE A 247 -3.27 -2.39 19.54
C ILE A 247 -2.07 -2.46 20.48
N ALA A 248 -0.84 -2.48 19.96
CA ALA A 248 0.34 -2.57 20.79
C ALA A 248 0.60 -1.30 21.62
N LEU A 249 0.38 -0.12 21.03
CA LEU A 249 0.48 1.16 21.75
C LEU A 249 -0.47 1.18 22.94
N LEU A 250 -1.73 0.80 22.72
CA LEU A 250 -2.76 0.75 23.77
C LEU A 250 -2.52 -0.36 24.79
N HIS A 251 -1.94 -1.48 24.38
CA HIS A 251 -1.49 -2.54 25.29
C HIS A 251 -0.31 -2.09 26.17
N ALA A 252 0.62 -1.31 25.61
CA ALA A 252 1.77 -0.79 26.32
C ALA A 252 1.43 0.36 27.27
N ALA A 253 0.36 1.08 27.00
CA ALA A 253 -0.12 2.21 27.80
C ALA A 253 -1.53 1.95 28.38
N PRO A 254 -1.72 0.92 29.22
CA PRO A 254 -3.02 0.58 29.81
C PRO A 254 -3.53 1.66 30.79
N GLN A 255 -2.68 2.56 31.23
CA GLN A 255 -3.04 3.72 32.06
C GLN A 255 -3.76 4.83 31.29
N LEU A 256 -3.75 4.81 29.95
CA LEU A 256 -4.43 5.85 29.16
C LEU A 256 -5.93 5.84 29.45
N SER A 257 -6.47 7.02 29.74
CA SER A 257 -7.91 7.22 29.92
C SER A 257 -8.66 6.88 28.63
N ARG A 258 -9.95 6.53 28.74
CA ARG A 258 -10.78 6.21 27.59
C ARG A 258 -10.76 7.33 26.54
N LEU A 259 -10.85 8.59 26.98
CA LEU A 259 -10.78 9.77 26.11
C LEU A 259 -9.48 9.79 25.29
N VAL A 260 -8.32 9.61 25.94
CA VAL A 260 -7.03 9.64 25.23
C VAL A 260 -6.94 8.51 24.22
N ARG A 261 -7.42 7.31 24.56
CA ARG A 261 -7.46 6.18 23.60
C ARG A 261 -8.34 6.50 22.40
N THR A 262 -9.54 7.03 22.63
CA THR A 262 -10.44 7.45 21.56
C THR A 262 -9.82 8.53 20.69
N LEU A 263 -9.14 9.52 21.28
CA LEU A 263 -8.44 10.56 20.53
C LEU A 263 -7.30 9.98 19.69
N VAL A 264 -6.47 9.09 20.24
CA VAL A 264 -5.37 8.44 19.50
C VAL A 264 -5.93 7.63 18.33
N VAL A 265 -6.96 6.82 18.55
CA VAL A 265 -7.60 6.02 17.49
C VAL A 265 -8.27 6.92 16.45
N GLY A 266 -9.04 7.90 16.90
CA GLY A 266 -9.81 8.81 16.05
C GLY A 266 -8.91 9.72 15.21
N VAL A 267 -7.91 10.37 15.80
CA VAL A 267 -7.00 11.27 15.08
C VAL A 267 -6.12 10.49 14.10
N SER A 268 -5.49 9.39 14.53
CA SER A 268 -4.64 8.60 13.63
C SER A 268 -5.44 7.99 12.47
N GLY A 269 -6.63 7.46 12.75
CA GLY A 269 -7.48 6.90 11.70
C GLY A 269 -8.12 7.96 10.82
N LEU A 270 -8.38 9.17 11.32
CA LEU A 270 -8.78 10.32 10.50
C LEU A 270 -7.66 10.73 9.54
N VAL A 271 -6.41 10.76 10.01
CA VAL A 271 -5.25 11.00 9.13
C VAL A 271 -5.20 9.95 8.02
N VAL A 272 -5.32 8.66 8.36
CA VAL A 272 -5.35 7.58 7.38
C VAL A 272 -6.49 7.77 6.37
N LEU A 273 -7.71 8.03 6.85
CA LEU A 273 -8.88 8.23 5.99
C LEU A 273 -8.71 9.43 5.05
N VAL A 274 -8.25 10.57 5.57
CA VAL A 274 -8.05 11.79 4.77
C VAL A 274 -6.98 11.57 3.70
N VAL A 275 -5.84 10.97 4.05
CA VAL A 275 -4.78 10.67 3.07
C VAL A 275 -5.27 9.69 2.00
N SER A 276 -6.13 8.74 2.37
CA SER A 276 -6.68 7.73 1.45
C SER A 276 -7.76 8.26 0.52
N ALA A 277 -8.62 9.15 1.02
CA ALA A 277 -9.86 9.54 0.37
C ALA A 277 -9.80 10.92 -0.28
N ALA A 278 -8.82 11.75 0.07
CA ALA A 278 -8.80 13.12 -0.43
C ALA A 278 -8.23 13.21 -1.86
N PRO A 279 -8.91 13.88 -2.81
CA PRO A 279 -8.51 13.94 -4.22
C PRO A 279 -7.10 14.48 -4.46
N GLN A 280 -6.61 15.38 -3.58
CA GLN A 280 -5.27 15.93 -3.70
C GLN A 280 -4.16 14.88 -3.53
N PHE A 281 -4.41 13.79 -2.79
CA PHE A 281 -3.42 12.76 -2.48
C PHE A 281 -3.60 11.49 -3.32
N GLY A 282 -4.44 11.54 -4.37
CA GLY A 282 -4.83 10.37 -5.15
C GLY A 282 -5.91 9.57 -4.42
N ALA A 283 -7.09 10.17 -4.31
CA ALA A 283 -8.27 9.54 -3.71
C ALA A 283 -8.52 8.18 -4.34
N ASP A 284 -8.46 7.11 -3.54
CA ASP A 284 -8.90 5.80 -3.95
C ASP A 284 -10.30 5.54 -3.35
N ALA A 285 -11.27 5.33 -4.25
CA ALA A 285 -12.64 5.01 -3.90
C ALA A 285 -12.70 3.73 -3.02
N GLY A 286 -11.86 2.74 -3.33
CA GLY A 286 -11.79 1.49 -2.59
C GLY A 286 -11.27 1.70 -1.17
N SER A 287 -10.18 2.46 -1.03
CA SER A 287 -9.64 2.83 0.28
C SER A 287 -10.63 3.63 1.14
N SER A 288 -11.46 4.48 0.53
CA SER A 288 -12.51 5.24 1.22
C SER A 288 -13.59 4.32 1.79
N LEU A 289 -14.01 3.30 1.02
CA LEU A 289 -14.96 2.27 1.46
C LEU A 289 -14.40 1.36 2.56
N ILE A 290 -13.07 1.23 2.66
CA ILE A 290 -12.42 0.48 3.75
C ILE A 290 -12.33 1.36 5.01
N PHE A 291 -11.67 2.52 4.90
CA PHE A 291 -11.31 3.31 6.08
C PHE A 291 -12.48 4.06 6.71
N GLY A 292 -13.53 4.40 5.96
CA GLY A 292 -14.74 5.00 6.53
C GLY A 292 -15.39 4.10 7.59
N PRO A 293 -15.81 2.87 7.23
CA PRO A 293 -16.36 1.92 8.18
C PRO A 293 -15.38 1.51 9.28
N VAL A 294 -14.11 1.26 8.92
CA VAL A 294 -13.06 0.86 9.87
C VAL A 294 -12.86 1.92 10.95
N LEU A 295 -12.75 3.20 10.57
CA LEU A 295 -12.57 4.31 11.51
C LEU A 295 -13.77 4.42 12.45
N LEU A 296 -14.99 4.40 11.92
CA LEU A 296 -16.19 4.53 12.73
C LEU A 296 -16.28 3.39 13.76
N LEU A 297 -16.07 2.14 13.34
CA LEU A 297 -16.08 0.98 14.23
C LEU A 297 -14.97 1.06 15.28
N ALA A 298 -13.77 1.52 14.90
CA ALA A 298 -12.64 1.65 15.81
C ALA A 298 -12.87 2.71 16.88
N VAL A 299 -13.43 3.88 16.49
CA VAL A 299 -13.80 4.95 17.44
C VAL A 299 -14.92 4.50 18.36
N MET A 300 -15.97 3.83 17.84
CA MET A 300 -17.04 3.26 18.68
C MET A 300 -16.48 2.27 19.70
N ALA A 301 -15.61 1.35 19.27
CA ALA A 301 -14.94 0.41 20.17
C ALA A 301 -14.11 1.15 21.23
N ALA A 302 -13.35 2.18 20.84
CA ALA A 302 -12.56 2.98 21.76
C ALA A 302 -13.41 3.75 22.79
N CYS A 303 -14.59 4.23 22.39
CA CYS A 303 -15.59 4.81 23.28
C CYS A 303 -16.23 3.78 24.25
N GLY A 304 -15.94 2.49 24.09
CA GLY A 304 -16.50 1.40 24.90
C GLY A 304 -17.87 0.92 24.42
N VAL A 305 -18.27 1.26 23.20
CA VAL A 305 -19.48 0.73 22.57
C VAL A 305 -19.27 -0.76 22.27
N ARG A 306 -20.22 -1.60 22.70
CA ARG A 306 -20.23 -3.01 22.34
C ARG A 306 -20.69 -3.15 20.90
N LEU A 307 -19.77 -3.48 20.00
CA LEU A 307 -20.08 -3.67 18.60
C LEU A 307 -21.09 -4.81 18.41
N ARG A 308 -22.05 -4.56 17.54
CA ARG A 308 -23.17 -5.44 17.15
C ARG A 308 -23.29 -5.38 15.63
N PRO A 309 -23.91 -6.36 14.95
CA PRO A 309 -24.07 -6.34 13.50
C PRO A 309 -24.65 -5.03 12.95
N VAL A 310 -25.60 -4.41 13.65
CA VAL A 310 -26.17 -3.11 13.28
C VAL A 310 -25.11 -2.00 13.14
N HIS A 311 -24.07 -1.99 13.98
CA HIS A 311 -22.99 -1.01 13.90
C HIS A 311 -22.13 -1.21 12.65
N VAL A 312 -21.95 -2.46 12.22
CA VAL A 312 -21.25 -2.77 10.97
C VAL A 312 -22.07 -2.30 9.78
N LEU A 313 -23.39 -2.52 9.79
CA LEU A 313 -24.29 -2.02 8.76
C LEU A 313 -24.29 -0.48 8.70
N VAL A 314 -24.40 0.19 9.85
CA VAL A 314 -24.33 1.66 9.94
C VAL A 314 -22.98 2.18 9.45
N ALA A 315 -21.88 1.54 9.82
CA ALA A 315 -20.55 1.91 9.36
C ALA A 315 -20.38 1.72 7.85
N GLY A 316 -20.88 0.61 7.30
CA GLY A 316 -20.93 0.37 5.86
C GLY A 316 -21.76 1.42 5.13
N ALA A 317 -22.95 1.74 5.63
CA ALA A 317 -23.81 2.78 5.08
C ALA A 317 -23.14 4.16 5.13
N ALA A 318 -22.50 4.51 6.23
CA ALA A 318 -21.75 5.76 6.35
C ALA A 318 -20.59 5.84 5.34
N GLY A 319 -19.85 4.74 5.14
CA GLY A 319 -18.82 4.64 4.12
C GLY A 319 -19.36 4.80 2.70
N ALA A 320 -20.50 4.16 2.39
CA ALA A 320 -21.17 4.28 1.11
C ALA A 320 -21.67 5.71 0.84
N VAL A 321 -22.25 6.37 1.85
CA VAL A 321 -22.67 7.78 1.77
C VAL A 321 -21.46 8.70 1.54
N LEU A 322 -20.36 8.47 2.24
CA LEU A 322 -19.12 9.24 2.04
C LEU A 322 -18.62 9.09 0.61
N LEU A 323 -18.54 7.86 0.09
CA LEU A 323 -18.13 7.63 -1.29
C LEU A 323 -19.08 8.29 -2.28
N ALA A 324 -20.39 8.11 -2.13
CA ALA A 324 -21.39 8.71 -3.00
C ALA A 324 -21.30 10.24 -3.00
N THR A 325 -21.04 10.85 -1.84
CA THR A 325 -20.84 12.29 -1.73
C THR A 325 -19.59 12.74 -2.50
N VAL A 326 -18.46 12.05 -2.32
CA VAL A 326 -17.22 12.36 -3.05
C VAL A 326 -17.41 12.18 -4.56
N ALA A 327 -18.07 11.10 -4.97
CA ALA A 327 -18.32 10.80 -6.38
C ALA A 327 -19.28 11.81 -7.02
N ALA A 328 -20.33 12.25 -6.31
CA ALA A 328 -21.25 13.28 -6.78
C ALA A 328 -20.57 14.65 -6.89
N LEU A 329 -19.74 15.02 -5.90
CA LEU A 329 -18.94 16.24 -5.97
C LEU A 329 -17.97 16.21 -7.16
N ASP A 330 -17.37 15.05 -7.43
CA ASP A 330 -16.46 14.91 -8.56
C ASP A 330 -17.20 14.94 -9.91
N ALA A 331 -18.36 14.28 -10.01
CA ALA A 331 -19.23 14.33 -11.19
C ALA A 331 -19.71 15.76 -11.51
N SER A 332 -19.89 16.61 -10.48
CA SER A 332 -20.32 18.01 -10.65
C SER A 332 -19.27 18.92 -11.30
N ARG A 333 -18.02 18.46 -11.46
CA ARG A 333 -16.94 19.22 -12.11
C ARG A 333 -17.10 19.35 -13.63
N GLY A 334 -18.07 18.66 -14.23
CA GLY A 334 -18.31 18.63 -15.68
C GLY A 334 -17.46 17.58 -16.39
N ALA A 335 -17.89 17.17 -17.59
CA ALA A 335 -17.33 16.01 -18.30
C ALA A 335 -15.82 16.10 -18.58
N GLY A 336 -15.28 17.30 -18.85
CA GLY A 336 -13.84 17.49 -19.11
C GLY A 336 -12.95 17.68 -17.88
N ALA A 337 -13.50 17.57 -16.67
CA ALA A 337 -12.75 17.81 -15.43
C ALA A 337 -13.07 16.85 -14.28
N ARG A 338 -14.07 15.96 -14.43
CA ARG A 338 -14.34 14.87 -13.50
C ARG A 338 -13.31 13.75 -13.66
N THR A 339 -13.08 12.98 -12.60
CA THR A 339 -12.23 11.78 -12.65
C THR A 339 -13.08 10.55 -13.02
N HIS A 340 -12.44 9.39 -13.20
CA HIS A 340 -13.15 8.11 -13.40
C HIS A 340 -14.23 7.82 -12.35
N LEU A 341 -14.04 8.32 -11.11
CA LEU A 341 -15.06 8.20 -10.06
C LEU A 341 -16.30 9.04 -10.37
N GLY A 342 -16.11 10.27 -10.85
CA GLY A 342 -17.18 11.13 -11.32
C GLY A 342 -17.83 10.62 -12.62
N ASP A 343 -17.05 10.04 -13.54
CA ASP A 343 -17.58 9.37 -14.74
C ASP A 343 -18.48 8.19 -14.36
N PHE A 344 -18.04 7.35 -13.43
CA PHE A 344 -18.85 6.23 -12.95
C PHE A 344 -20.13 6.73 -12.26
N ALA A 345 -20.05 7.79 -11.45
CA ALA A 345 -21.23 8.38 -10.83
C ALA A 345 -22.23 8.93 -11.84
N ALA A 346 -21.75 9.57 -12.92
CA ALA A 346 -22.61 10.03 -14.01
C ALA A 346 -23.24 8.84 -14.76
N LEU A 347 -22.44 7.82 -15.10
CA LEU A 347 -22.92 6.60 -15.75
C LEU A 347 -23.99 5.89 -14.92
N LEU A 348 -23.84 5.85 -13.59
CA LEU A 348 -24.81 5.23 -12.70
C LEU A 348 -26.19 5.92 -12.76
N VAL A 349 -26.22 7.23 -13.05
CA VAL A 349 -27.46 8.00 -13.21
C VAL A 349 -28.00 7.90 -14.63
N GLU A 350 -27.13 7.96 -15.64
CA GLU A 350 -27.49 7.97 -17.06
C GLU A 350 -27.90 6.58 -17.56
N ASP A 351 -27.15 5.55 -17.20
CA ASP A 351 -27.40 4.15 -17.54
C ASP A 351 -27.01 3.21 -16.37
N PRO A 352 -27.94 3.01 -15.40
CA PRO A 352 -27.73 2.11 -14.28
C PRO A 352 -27.40 0.67 -14.72
N SER A 353 -27.86 0.25 -15.90
CA SER A 353 -27.64 -1.11 -16.41
C SER A 353 -26.21 -1.29 -16.90
N ALA A 354 -25.65 -0.29 -17.59
CA ALA A 354 -24.24 -0.24 -17.96
C ALA A 354 -23.33 -0.11 -16.74
N ALA A 355 -23.71 0.69 -15.74
CA ALA A 355 -22.97 0.77 -14.49
C ALA A 355 -22.96 -0.59 -13.76
N ALA A 356 -24.10 -1.28 -13.70
CA ALA A 356 -24.19 -2.61 -13.10
C ALA A 356 -23.34 -3.65 -13.86
N SER A 357 -23.36 -3.64 -15.20
CA SER A 357 -22.55 -4.54 -16.02
C SER A 357 -21.05 -4.28 -15.85
N MET A 358 -20.65 -3.00 -15.72
CA MET A 358 -19.27 -2.62 -15.39
C MET A 358 -18.83 -3.20 -14.04
N VAL A 359 -19.65 -3.06 -12.99
CA VAL A 359 -19.37 -3.64 -11.66
C VAL A 359 -19.27 -5.16 -11.75
N VAL A 360 -20.21 -5.84 -12.40
CA VAL A 360 -20.18 -7.30 -12.59
C VAL A 360 -18.91 -7.73 -13.34
N SER A 361 -18.55 -7.04 -14.42
CA SER A 361 -17.33 -7.35 -15.19
C SER A 361 -16.07 -7.21 -14.33
N ARG A 362 -16.03 -6.22 -13.43
CA ARG A 362 -14.92 -6.02 -12.50
C ARG A 362 -14.88 -7.13 -11.46
N THR A 363 -16.02 -7.53 -10.92
CA THR A 363 -16.11 -8.65 -9.98
C THR A 363 -15.70 -9.97 -10.62
N VAL A 364 -16.09 -10.23 -11.88
CA VAL A 364 -15.65 -11.42 -12.61
C VAL A 364 -14.14 -11.41 -12.81
N ARG A 365 -13.55 -10.30 -13.30
CA ARG A 365 -12.08 -10.17 -13.44
C ARG A 365 -11.33 -10.37 -12.12
N MET A 366 -11.88 -9.87 -11.01
CA MET A 366 -11.31 -10.08 -9.68
C MET A 366 -11.22 -11.56 -9.28
N LEU A 367 -12.20 -12.38 -9.71
CA LEU A 367 -12.26 -13.80 -9.41
C LEU A 367 -11.47 -14.66 -10.41
N GLU A 368 -10.98 -14.06 -11.50
CA GLU A 368 -10.28 -14.72 -12.59
C GLU A 368 -9.11 -15.65 -12.19
N PRO A 369 -8.28 -15.26 -11.22
CA PRO A 369 -7.22 -16.14 -10.74
C PRO A 369 -7.71 -17.49 -10.21
N LEU A 370 -8.95 -17.59 -9.71
CA LEU A 370 -9.49 -18.84 -9.15
C LEU A 370 -9.74 -19.92 -10.20
N TRP A 371 -9.98 -19.56 -11.47
CA TRP A 371 -10.18 -20.52 -12.55
C TRP A 371 -9.02 -20.59 -13.54
N LEU A 372 -8.28 -19.49 -13.75
CA LEU A 372 -7.07 -19.53 -14.60
C LEU A 372 -5.88 -20.18 -13.89
N TYR A 373 -5.74 -19.96 -12.57
CA TYR A 373 -4.63 -20.46 -11.77
C TYR A 373 -5.11 -21.18 -10.49
N PRO A 374 -6.02 -22.16 -10.60
CA PRO A 374 -6.70 -22.76 -9.44
C PRO A 374 -5.72 -23.41 -8.46
N VAL A 375 -4.62 -23.98 -8.96
CA VAL A 375 -3.58 -24.64 -8.15
C VAL A 375 -2.91 -23.69 -7.16
N VAL A 376 -2.84 -22.39 -7.47
CA VAL A 376 -2.24 -21.38 -6.59
C VAL A 376 -3.32 -20.58 -5.86
N ALA A 377 -4.35 -20.14 -6.58
CA ALA A 377 -5.36 -19.24 -6.05
C ALA A 377 -6.30 -19.92 -5.03
N VAL A 378 -6.69 -21.17 -5.25
CA VAL A 378 -7.58 -21.89 -4.31
C VAL A 378 -6.87 -22.17 -2.98
N PRO A 379 -5.65 -22.76 -2.93
CA PRO A 379 -4.92 -22.89 -1.67
C PRO A 379 -4.65 -21.55 -1.00
N GLY A 380 -4.30 -20.50 -1.76
CA GLY A 380 -4.12 -19.15 -1.23
C GLY A 380 -5.37 -18.61 -0.52
N MET A 381 -6.54 -18.75 -1.15
CA MET A 381 -7.83 -18.38 -0.55
C MET A 381 -8.13 -19.20 0.70
N LEU A 382 -7.91 -20.53 0.68
CA LEU A 382 -8.12 -21.38 1.85
C LEU A 382 -7.20 -20.98 3.02
N ILE A 383 -5.95 -20.63 2.73
CA ILE A 383 -5.01 -20.10 3.73
C ILE A 383 -5.54 -18.79 4.31
N ILE A 384 -6.00 -17.85 3.48
CA ILE A 384 -6.56 -16.57 3.94
C ILE A 384 -7.81 -16.76 4.81
N VAL A 385 -8.70 -17.69 4.45
CA VAL A 385 -9.86 -18.05 5.26
C VAL A 385 -9.42 -18.67 6.59
N ALA A 386 -8.46 -19.59 6.57
CA ALA A 386 -7.92 -20.18 7.79
C ALA A 386 -7.26 -19.13 8.70
N LEU A 387 -6.51 -18.19 8.12
CA LEU A 387 -5.90 -17.06 8.85
C LEU A 387 -6.97 -16.12 9.41
N THR A 388 -8.06 -15.86 8.68
CA THR A 388 -9.21 -15.08 9.17
C THR A 388 -9.82 -15.74 10.41
N VAL A 389 -10.10 -17.04 10.32
CA VAL A 389 -10.66 -17.82 11.43
C VAL A 389 -9.69 -17.82 12.61
N LEU A 390 -8.41 -18.09 12.37
CA LEU A 390 -7.38 -18.12 13.42
C LEU A 390 -7.21 -16.75 14.09
N ALA A 391 -7.23 -15.67 13.31
CA ALA A 391 -7.09 -14.31 13.79
C ALA A 391 -8.22 -13.91 14.76
N VAL A 392 -9.40 -14.52 14.64
CA VAL A 392 -10.56 -14.21 15.49
C VAL A 392 -10.77 -15.24 16.60
N THR A 393 -10.54 -16.52 16.33
CA THR A 393 -10.96 -17.63 17.22
C THR A 393 -9.83 -18.24 18.06
N SER A 394 -8.56 -17.95 17.74
CA SER A 394 -7.44 -18.59 18.43
C SER A 394 -7.44 -18.32 19.94
N ARG A 395 -7.29 -19.39 20.74
CA ARG A 395 -7.19 -19.30 22.21
C ARG A 395 -6.00 -18.47 22.66
N ARG A 396 -4.85 -18.60 21.99
CA ARG A 396 -3.63 -17.83 22.31
C ARG A 396 -3.85 -16.34 22.10
N VAL A 397 -4.49 -16.03 20.98
CA VAL A 397 -4.84 -14.66 20.59
C VAL A 397 -5.87 -14.07 21.56
N SER A 398 -6.89 -14.85 21.93
CA SER A 398 -7.89 -14.43 22.93
C SER A 398 -7.31 -14.22 24.32
N ALA A 399 -6.33 -15.02 24.74
CA ALA A 399 -5.63 -14.85 26.02
C ALA A 399 -4.76 -13.57 26.05
N TRP A 400 -4.23 -13.18 24.89
CA TRP A 400 -3.52 -11.91 24.75
C TRP A 400 -4.48 -10.73 24.70
N ASP A 401 -5.62 -10.84 24.00
CA ASP A 401 -6.68 -9.82 23.97
C ASP A 401 -7.23 -9.48 25.34
N ALA A 402 -7.31 -10.46 26.24
CA ALA A 402 -7.73 -10.23 27.62
C ALA A 402 -6.81 -9.21 28.35
N GLN A 403 -5.59 -9.02 27.86
CA GLN A 403 -4.58 -8.13 28.44
C GLN A 403 -4.38 -6.84 27.62
N ALA A 404 -4.96 -6.74 26.42
CA ALA A 404 -4.80 -5.62 25.50
C ALA A 404 -6.12 -4.86 25.34
N PRO A 405 -6.24 -3.62 25.84
CA PRO A 405 -7.44 -2.83 25.60
C PRO A 405 -7.70 -2.66 24.10
N LEU A 406 -8.93 -2.97 23.67
CA LEU A 406 -9.37 -2.92 22.27
C LEU A 406 -8.69 -3.92 21.31
N GLY A 407 -7.83 -4.83 21.79
CA GLY A 407 -7.05 -5.73 20.94
C GLY A 407 -7.91 -6.57 20.00
N ARG A 408 -8.93 -7.25 20.55
CA ARG A 408 -9.87 -8.05 19.76
C ARG A 408 -10.65 -7.18 18.78
N ALA A 409 -11.15 -6.04 19.25
CA ALA A 409 -11.98 -5.15 18.44
C ALA A 409 -11.21 -4.62 17.24
N LEU A 410 -10.05 -3.99 17.43
CA LEU A 410 -9.25 -3.42 16.35
C LEU A 410 -8.76 -4.49 15.37
N ARG A 411 -8.39 -5.68 15.84
CA ARG A 411 -8.02 -6.79 14.94
C ARG A 411 -9.21 -7.28 14.12
N SER A 412 -10.36 -7.51 14.74
CA SER A 412 -11.58 -7.91 14.02
C SER A 412 -12.01 -6.85 13.01
N ILE A 413 -11.89 -5.56 13.36
CA ILE A 413 -12.17 -4.44 12.46
C ILE A 413 -11.18 -4.41 11.30
N ALA A 414 -9.89 -4.64 11.53
CA ALA A 414 -8.88 -4.69 10.47
C ALA A 414 -9.12 -5.86 9.51
N VAL A 415 -9.46 -7.04 10.04
CA VAL A 415 -9.84 -8.21 9.23
C VAL A 415 -11.08 -7.90 8.41
N LEU A 416 -12.12 -7.31 9.02
CA LEU A 416 -13.32 -6.88 8.31
C LEU A 416 -12.99 -5.86 7.21
N GLY A 417 -12.15 -4.87 7.49
CA GLY A 417 -11.70 -3.89 6.51
C GLY A 417 -10.95 -4.51 5.34
N ALA A 418 -10.11 -5.53 5.59
CA ALA A 418 -9.43 -6.26 4.53
C ALA A 418 -10.42 -7.02 3.64
N TRP A 419 -11.46 -7.64 4.21
CA TRP A 419 -12.52 -8.29 3.46
C TRP A 419 -13.41 -7.30 2.69
N ILE A 420 -13.77 -6.16 3.29
CA ILE A 420 -14.44 -5.08 2.56
C ILE A 420 -13.59 -4.67 1.36
N GLY A 421 -12.30 -4.41 1.59
CA GLY A 421 -11.38 -4.04 0.52
C GLY A 421 -11.30 -5.10 -0.57
N ALA A 422 -11.21 -6.37 -0.20
CA ALA A 422 -11.18 -7.46 -1.17
C ALA A 422 -12.45 -7.54 -2.03
N LEU A 423 -13.61 -7.16 -1.48
CA LEU A 423 -14.89 -7.24 -2.20
C LEU A 423 -15.17 -5.99 -3.03
N THR A 424 -14.60 -4.84 -2.67
CA THR A 424 -14.85 -3.56 -3.33
C THR A 424 -13.79 -3.19 -4.36
N ASN A 425 -12.63 -3.86 -4.34
CA ASN A 425 -11.49 -3.58 -5.23
C ASN A 425 -11.29 -4.68 -6.27
N ASP A 426 -10.70 -4.33 -7.41
CA ASP A 426 -10.33 -5.26 -8.50
C ASP A 426 -9.22 -6.25 -8.13
N THR A 427 -8.34 -5.91 -7.18
CA THR A 427 -7.22 -6.77 -6.80
C THR A 427 -7.62 -7.94 -5.88
N GLY A 428 -8.83 -7.92 -5.30
CA GLY A 428 -9.43 -9.01 -4.54
C GLY A 428 -8.49 -9.76 -3.60
N LEU A 429 -8.10 -10.98 -4.02
CA LEU A 429 -7.25 -11.89 -3.25
C LEU A 429 -5.87 -11.29 -2.91
N ALA A 430 -5.31 -10.45 -3.78
CA ALA A 430 -4.00 -9.83 -3.56
C ALA A 430 -4.04 -8.82 -2.39
N LEU A 431 -5.14 -8.08 -2.25
CA LEU A 431 -5.34 -7.17 -1.11
C LEU A 431 -5.41 -7.97 0.20
N LEU A 432 -6.15 -9.08 0.22
CA LEU A 432 -6.19 -9.98 1.39
C LEU A 432 -4.81 -10.53 1.70
N ALA A 433 -4.09 -11.03 0.70
CA ALA A 433 -2.75 -11.57 0.87
C ALA A 433 -1.81 -10.52 1.49
N ALA A 434 -1.84 -9.28 1.00
CA ALA A 434 -1.06 -8.17 1.53
C ALA A 434 -1.43 -7.84 3.00
N ALA A 435 -2.73 -7.75 3.30
CA ALA A 435 -3.22 -7.44 4.65
C ALA A 435 -2.84 -8.54 5.65
N PHE A 436 -2.99 -9.81 5.26
CA PHE A 436 -2.65 -10.96 6.09
C PHE A 436 -1.14 -11.18 6.20
N ALA A 437 -0.34 -10.87 5.17
CA ALA A 437 1.11 -10.93 5.26
C ALA A 437 1.62 -10.01 6.38
N VAL A 438 1.21 -8.74 6.39
CA VAL A 438 1.58 -7.78 7.44
C VAL A 438 0.91 -8.12 8.77
N GLY A 439 -0.41 -8.36 8.77
CA GLY A 439 -1.19 -8.62 9.97
C GLY A 439 -0.77 -9.87 10.74
N THR A 440 -0.45 -10.96 10.03
CA THR A 440 -0.02 -12.22 10.64
C THR A 440 1.39 -12.10 11.23
N LEU A 441 2.31 -11.43 10.52
CA LEU A 441 3.66 -11.17 11.05
C LEU A 441 3.59 -10.41 12.38
N VAL A 442 2.77 -9.36 12.44
CA VAL A 442 2.60 -8.60 13.68
C VAL A 442 1.89 -9.44 14.75
N GLN A 443 0.84 -10.17 14.39
CA GLN A 443 0.10 -10.99 15.35
C GLN A 443 0.99 -12.08 15.98
N LEU A 444 1.87 -12.71 15.20
CA LEU A 444 2.85 -13.68 15.70
C LEU A 444 3.87 -13.04 16.64
N ALA A 445 4.22 -11.76 16.44
CA ALA A 445 5.16 -11.04 17.31
C ALA A 445 4.56 -10.76 18.69
N LEU A 446 3.23 -10.58 18.73
CA LEU A 446 2.46 -10.25 19.92
C LEU A 446 2.16 -11.48 20.79
N LEU A 447 2.16 -12.69 20.21
CA LEU A 447 1.83 -13.92 20.93
C LEU A 447 2.98 -14.39 21.86
N PRO A 448 2.69 -14.79 23.12
CA PRO A 448 3.68 -15.43 23.98
C PRO A 448 4.25 -16.70 23.33
N ARG A 449 5.55 -16.96 23.51
CA ARG A 449 6.12 -18.28 23.15
C ARG A 449 5.42 -19.35 23.97
N VAL A 450 5.11 -20.47 23.32
CA VAL A 450 4.82 -21.69 24.06
C VAL A 450 6.10 -22.02 24.82
N SER A 451 6.08 -21.82 26.14
CA SER A 451 7.04 -22.48 27.00
C SER A 451 6.81 -23.96 26.78
N GLY A 452 7.74 -24.62 26.08
CA GLY A 452 7.84 -26.06 26.15
C GLY A 452 8.06 -26.40 27.63
N LYS A 453 7.01 -26.88 28.29
CA LYS A 453 7.10 -27.50 29.59
C LYS A 453 6.94 -28.99 29.39
N GLY A 454 7.99 -29.72 29.77
CA GLY A 454 7.93 -31.05 30.39
C GLY A 454 7.31 -32.15 29.54
N ARG A 455 8.17 -32.90 28.86
CA ARG A 455 8.18 -34.33 29.13
C ARG A 455 9.27 -34.60 30.16
#